data_AF-A0A941RLA6-F1
#
_entry.id   AF-A0A941RLA6-F1
#
_cell.length_a   1.000
_cell.length_b   1.000
_cell.length_c   1.000
_cell.angle_alpha   90.00
_cell.angle_beta   90.00
_cell.angle_gamma   90.00
#
_symmetry.space_group_name_H-M   'P 1'
#
loop_
_entity.id
_entity.type
_entity.pdbx_description
1 polymer ?
#
loop_
_entity_poly.entity_id
_entity_poly.type
_entity_poly.pdbx_seq_one_letter_code
_entity_poly.pdbx_strand_id
1 'polypeptide(L)'
;MSEFLHRHTRLSGLEPLILSPDANFINVGERTNVTGSAQFKKLIVENRFDEAVAVARQQVESGARVIDVNMDDGLLDAEKAMVEFLHLIAAEPDIAKVPVMIDSSKWTVIEAGLKCLQGKGIVNSISMKEGEAEFLRQARLVRRYGAAVVVMAFDENGQADSAQRKVEICTRAFRLLTEAIGFPPEDIIFDPNCFAIATGIEEHDDYAVAFIDAARELRRRFPFSHISGGVSNISFSFRGNEAVRQAIHTVFLYHAIQAGMDMGIVNAGALPIYDSLDPELRERVEDVVLNRRKDGTERLLEIADNYRRKKGEKKVEDLAWRKLPVAQRLSHALVNGIDAYVTEDTEEARLQSTRPLDVIEGPLMDGMNVVGDLFGAGKMFLPQVVKSARVMKKAVAWLLPFIEAEKARSGDAPKSNGKIVMAT
;
A
#
# COMPACT_ATOMS: atom_id res chain seq x y z
N MET A 1 -6.10 -32.58 -20.55
CA MET A 1 -5.72 -32.46 -19.14
C MET A 1 -5.46 -30.99 -18.86
N SER A 2 -6.45 -30.24 -18.36
CA SER A 2 -6.18 -28.88 -17.90
C SER A 2 -5.43 -29.00 -16.58
N GLU A 3 -4.16 -28.60 -16.56
CA GLU A 3 -3.54 -28.18 -15.30
C GLU A 3 -4.52 -27.26 -14.58
N PHE A 4 -4.92 -27.63 -13.37
CA PHE A 4 -5.83 -26.85 -12.56
C PHE A 4 -5.19 -25.49 -12.34
N LEU A 5 -5.65 -24.45 -13.06
CA LEU A 5 -5.27 -23.08 -12.80
C LEU A 5 -5.55 -22.80 -11.31
N HIS A 6 -4.49 -22.55 -10.55
CA HIS A 6 -4.61 -22.18 -9.15
C HIS A 6 -5.57 -20.98 -9.03
N ARG A 7 -6.49 -21.05 -8.05
CA ARG A 7 -7.46 -20.00 -7.74
C ARG A 7 -6.75 -18.82 -7.11
N HIS A 8 -6.32 -17.89 -7.97
CA HIS A 8 -5.70 -16.62 -7.59
C HIS A 8 -6.54 -15.48 -8.16
N THR A 9 -6.64 -14.41 -7.40
CA THR A 9 -7.16 -13.14 -7.89
C THR A 9 -6.20 -12.61 -8.94
N ARG A 10 -6.75 -12.33 -10.11
CA ARG A 10 -6.04 -11.76 -11.25
C ARG A 10 -6.69 -10.43 -11.52
N LEU A 11 -5.98 -9.34 -11.22
CA LEU A 11 -6.36 -7.99 -11.59
C LEU A 11 -5.51 -7.55 -12.79
N SER A 12 -5.90 -6.49 -13.47
CA SER A 12 -5.07 -5.94 -14.55
C SER A 12 -5.30 -4.45 -14.74
N GLY A 13 -4.21 -3.71 -14.90
CA GLY A 13 -4.19 -2.56 -15.79
C GLY A 13 -3.83 -3.05 -17.19
N LEU A 14 -2.83 -2.42 -17.82
CA LEU A 14 -2.15 -2.94 -19.00
C LEU A 14 -1.26 -4.15 -18.69
N GLU A 15 -0.81 -4.28 -17.43
CA GLU A 15 -0.03 -5.41 -16.94
C GLU A 15 -0.83 -6.22 -15.91
N PRO A 16 -0.64 -7.56 -15.87
CA PRO A 16 -1.34 -8.41 -14.92
C PRO A 16 -0.81 -8.23 -13.50
N LEU A 17 -1.72 -8.16 -12.54
CA LEU A 17 -1.43 -8.23 -11.11
C LEU A 17 -2.06 -9.52 -10.54
N ILE A 18 -1.23 -10.50 -10.21
CA ILE A 18 -1.66 -11.79 -9.65
C ILE A 18 -1.41 -11.80 -8.15
N LEU A 19 -2.46 -12.03 -7.35
CA LEU A 19 -2.38 -12.19 -5.91
C LEU A 19 -2.26 -13.69 -5.60
N SER A 20 -1.03 -14.18 -5.53
CA SER A 20 -0.70 -15.54 -5.08
C SER A 20 -0.54 -15.60 -3.56
N PRO A 21 -0.55 -16.79 -2.93
CA PRO A 21 -0.24 -16.95 -1.51
C PRO A 21 1.14 -16.38 -1.10
N ASP A 22 2.12 -16.43 -2.00
CA ASP A 22 3.46 -15.85 -1.79
C ASP A 22 3.51 -14.34 -2.12
N ALA A 23 2.40 -13.74 -2.55
CA ALA A 23 2.37 -12.32 -2.83
C ALA A 23 2.44 -11.54 -1.52
N ASN A 24 3.36 -10.58 -1.48
CA ASN A 24 3.44 -9.64 -0.39
C ASN A 24 2.21 -8.73 -0.34
N PHE A 25 2.03 -8.05 0.80
CA PHE A 25 0.96 -7.09 1.03
C PHE A 25 0.75 -6.10 -0.14
N ILE A 26 -0.49 -6.01 -0.62
CA ILE A 26 -0.88 -5.18 -1.76
C ILE A 26 -1.24 -3.78 -1.27
N ASN A 27 -0.40 -2.81 -1.63
CA ASN A 27 -0.60 -1.41 -1.32
C ASN A 27 -1.54 -0.78 -2.36
N VAL A 28 -2.72 -0.36 -1.91
CA VAL A 28 -3.68 0.41 -2.71
C VAL A 28 -3.48 1.89 -2.40
N GLY A 29 -3.18 2.71 -3.41
CA GLY A 29 -2.87 4.13 -3.21
C GLY A 29 -4.12 4.95 -2.90
N GLU A 30 -4.14 5.63 -1.75
CA GLU A 30 -5.32 6.37 -1.22
C GLU A 30 -5.48 7.84 -1.68
N ARG A 31 -4.46 8.44 -2.31
CA ARG A 31 -4.37 9.91 -2.46
C ARG A 31 -5.23 10.48 -3.58
N THR A 32 -5.72 9.64 -4.47
CA THR A 32 -6.64 9.96 -5.59
C THR A 32 -8.10 9.98 -5.10
N ASN A 33 -8.31 10.59 -3.94
CA ASN A 33 -9.58 10.62 -3.23
C ASN A 33 -9.92 12.06 -2.83
N VAL A 34 -11.03 12.59 -3.37
CA VAL A 34 -11.46 13.98 -3.11
C VAL A 34 -11.84 14.20 -1.65
N THR A 35 -12.35 13.19 -0.95
CA THR A 35 -12.67 13.31 0.48
C THR A 35 -11.42 13.18 1.37
N GLY A 36 -10.47 12.31 0.99
CA GLY A 36 -9.29 11.98 1.79
C GLY A 36 -8.08 12.89 1.57
N SER A 37 -7.94 13.52 0.40
CA SER A 37 -6.75 14.26 -0.02
C SER A 37 -7.08 15.71 -0.38
N ALA A 38 -6.72 16.65 0.50
CA ALA A 38 -6.95 18.08 0.27
C ALA A 38 -6.28 18.60 -1.01
N GLN A 39 -5.10 18.07 -1.35
CA GLN A 39 -4.41 18.39 -2.60
C GLN A 39 -5.22 17.91 -3.80
N PHE A 40 -5.63 16.64 -3.82
CA PHE A 40 -6.37 16.07 -4.94
C PHE A 40 -7.73 16.75 -5.12
N LYS A 41 -8.46 16.97 -4.02
CA LYS A 41 -9.70 17.75 -4.01
C LYS A 41 -9.54 19.11 -4.68
N LYS A 42 -8.51 19.86 -4.29
CA LYS A 42 -8.24 21.17 -4.88
C LYS A 42 -8.05 21.07 -6.39
N LEU A 43 -7.26 20.10 -6.85
CA LEU A 43 -6.99 19.91 -8.27
C LEU A 43 -8.25 19.54 -9.06
N ILE A 44 -9.07 18.62 -8.56
CA ILE A 44 -10.32 18.21 -9.23
C ILE A 44 -11.35 19.36 -9.27
N VAL A 45 -11.57 20.05 -8.14
CA VAL A 45 -12.52 21.18 -8.06
C VAL A 45 -12.09 22.34 -8.96
N GLU A 46 -10.78 22.57 -9.10
CA GLU A 46 -10.22 23.59 -10.01
C GLU A 46 -10.11 23.11 -11.47
N ASN A 47 -10.61 21.91 -11.82
CA ASN A 47 -10.47 21.26 -13.13
C ASN A 47 -9.02 21.11 -13.63
N ARG A 48 -8.06 20.98 -12.70
CA ARG A 48 -6.63 20.78 -12.98
C ARG A 48 -6.30 19.29 -13.06
N PHE A 49 -6.95 18.58 -13.98
CA PHE A 49 -6.84 17.14 -14.10
C PHE A 49 -5.42 16.67 -14.46
N ASP A 50 -4.66 17.41 -15.27
CA ASP A 50 -3.27 17.07 -15.61
C ASP A 50 -2.37 16.98 -14.37
N GLU A 51 -2.58 17.87 -13.40
CA GLU A 51 -1.85 17.84 -12.13
C GLU A 51 -2.38 16.74 -11.21
N ALA A 52 -3.67 16.41 -11.28
CA ALA A 52 -4.26 15.31 -10.54
C ALA A 52 -3.70 13.96 -11.02
N VAL A 53 -3.44 13.79 -12.31
CA VAL A 53 -2.77 12.63 -12.90
C VAL A 53 -1.37 12.43 -12.30
N ALA A 54 -0.64 13.52 -12.01
CA ALA A 54 0.66 13.43 -11.36
C ALA A 54 0.56 12.86 -9.93
N VAL A 55 -0.55 13.06 -9.22
CA VAL A 55 -0.80 12.43 -7.91
C VAL A 55 -0.90 10.91 -8.06
N ALA A 56 -1.63 10.42 -9.07
CA ALA A 56 -1.73 8.99 -9.36
C ALA A 56 -0.34 8.40 -9.73
N ARG A 57 0.40 9.06 -10.64
CA ARG A 57 1.75 8.65 -11.04
C ARG A 57 2.69 8.52 -9.84
N GLN A 58 2.70 9.51 -8.96
CA GLN A 58 3.54 9.52 -7.76
C GLN A 58 3.24 8.32 -6.85
N GLN A 59 1.98 7.90 -6.74
CA GLN A 59 1.62 6.73 -5.93
C GLN A 59 2.17 5.44 -6.52
N VAL A 60 2.05 5.23 -7.83
CA VAL A 60 2.60 4.06 -8.53
C VAL A 60 4.13 4.03 -8.39
N GLU A 61 4.80 5.16 -8.62
CA GLU A 61 6.26 5.30 -8.41
C GLU A 61 6.68 5.04 -6.96
N SER A 62 5.79 5.32 -6.00
CA SER A 62 5.99 5.05 -4.58
C SER A 62 5.62 3.62 -4.18
N GLY A 63 5.27 2.74 -5.12
CA GLY A 63 5.01 1.32 -4.87
C GLY A 63 3.54 0.94 -4.65
N ALA A 64 2.59 1.83 -4.93
CA ALA A 64 1.19 1.43 -5.03
C ALA A 64 1.01 0.46 -6.21
N ARG A 65 0.38 -0.69 -5.96
CA ARG A 65 0.11 -1.72 -6.98
C ARG A 65 -1.32 -1.66 -7.51
N VAL A 66 -2.18 -0.89 -6.86
CA VAL A 66 -3.54 -0.55 -7.26
C VAL A 66 -3.77 0.91 -6.92
N ILE A 67 -4.57 1.64 -7.69
CA ILE A 67 -4.94 3.03 -7.38
C ILE A 67 -6.42 3.09 -7.02
N ASP A 68 -6.73 3.60 -5.83
CA ASP A 68 -8.11 3.89 -5.39
C ASP A 68 -8.53 5.27 -5.89
N VAL A 69 -9.62 5.34 -6.64
CA VAL A 69 -10.12 6.60 -7.23
C VAL A 69 -11.48 6.90 -6.64
N ASN A 70 -11.59 8.03 -5.93
CA ASN A 70 -12.84 8.50 -5.34
C ASN A 70 -13.11 9.95 -5.72
N MET A 71 -14.28 10.18 -6.33
CA MET A 71 -14.76 11.49 -6.80
C MET A 71 -16.01 11.98 -6.06
N ASP A 72 -16.38 11.34 -4.95
CA ASP A 72 -17.54 11.73 -4.16
C ASP A 72 -17.27 13.04 -3.42
N ASP A 73 -17.91 14.12 -3.88
CA ASP A 73 -17.99 15.40 -3.19
C ASP A 73 -19.27 16.12 -3.60
N GLY A 74 -19.87 16.89 -2.67
CA GLY A 74 -21.12 17.60 -2.93
C GLY A 74 -21.01 18.71 -3.99
N LEU A 75 -19.80 19.15 -4.32
CA LEU A 75 -19.54 20.19 -5.31
C LEU A 75 -19.28 19.63 -6.72
N LEU A 76 -19.20 18.31 -6.87
CA LEU A 76 -18.79 17.66 -8.12
C LEU A 76 -19.93 16.85 -8.75
N ASP A 77 -19.96 16.84 -10.09
CA ASP A 77 -20.55 15.73 -10.81
C ASP A 77 -19.57 14.54 -10.74
N ALA A 78 -19.74 13.73 -9.71
CA ALA A 78 -18.84 12.61 -9.41
C ALA A 78 -18.78 11.58 -10.56
N GLU A 79 -19.88 11.38 -11.30
CA GLU A 79 -19.90 10.45 -12.44
C GLU A 79 -19.03 10.98 -13.57
N LYS A 80 -19.23 12.25 -13.95
CA LYS A 80 -18.41 12.88 -14.99
C LYS A 80 -16.93 12.96 -14.59
N ALA A 81 -16.64 13.36 -13.36
CA ALA A 81 -15.26 13.48 -12.87
C ALA A 81 -14.55 12.12 -12.81
N MET A 82 -15.25 11.06 -12.44
CA MET A 82 -14.73 9.69 -12.46
C MET A 82 -14.34 9.30 -13.89
N VAL A 83 -15.26 9.43 -14.85
CA VAL A 83 -15.01 9.07 -16.26
C VAL A 83 -13.83 9.87 -16.84
N GLU A 84 -13.82 11.19 -16.62
CA GLU A 84 -12.76 12.07 -17.13
C GLU A 84 -11.38 11.69 -16.57
N PHE A 85 -11.27 11.50 -15.25
CA PHE A 85 -10.00 11.13 -14.63
C PHE A 85 -9.52 9.73 -15.06
N LEU A 86 -10.43 8.76 -15.16
CA LEU A 86 -10.09 7.40 -15.59
C LEU A 86 -9.55 7.36 -17.03
N HIS A 87 -10.15 8.12 -17.94
CA HIS A 87 -9.63 8.24 -19.30
C HIS A 87 -8.22 8.84 -19.34
N LEU A 88 -7.95 9.84 -18.51
CA LEU A 88 -6.64 10.48 -18.45
C LEU A 88 -5.56 9.53 -17.91
N ILE A 89 -5.82 8.83 -16.80
CA ILE A 89 -4.83 7.88 -16.26
C ILE A 89 -4.64 6.66 -17.16
N ALA A 90 -5.65 6.28 -17.96
CA ALA A 90 -5.53 5.22 -18.96
C ALA A 90 -4.61 5.61 -20.14
N ALA A 91 -4.50 6.90 -20.44
CA ALA A 91 -3.59 7.42 -21.46
C ALA A 91 -2.13 7.54 -21.00
N GLU A 92 -1.87 7.35 -19.70
CA GLU A 92 -0.54 7.45 -19.09
C GLU A 92 0.04 6.07 -18.80
N PRO A 93 0.99 5.55 -19.60
CA PRO A 93 1.46 4.16 -19.50
C PRO A 93 1.98 3.78 -18.10
N ASP A 94 2.66 4.72 -17.42
CA ASP A 94 3.19 4.50 -16.08
C ASP A 94 2.10 4.28 -15.02
N ILE A 95 0.89 4.77 -15.26
CA ILE A 95 -0.25 4.58 -14.37
C ILE A 95 -1.11 3.42 -14.87
N ALA A 96 -1.39 3.39 -16.16
CA ALA A 96 -2.26 2.40 -16.79
C ALA A 96 -1.80 0.96 -16.59
N LYS A 97 -0.52 0.70 -16.27
CA LYS A 97 -0.02 -0.64 -15.95
C LYS A 97 -0.64 -1.27 -14.69
N VAL A 98 -1.05 -0.47 -13.70
CA VAL A 98 -1.67 -1.00 -12.46
C VAL A 98 -3.21 -1.01 -12.54
N PRO A 99 -3.89 -1.96 -11.86
CA PRO A 99 -5.34 -1.95 -11.76
C PRO A 99 -5.89 -0.74 -11.00
N VAL A 100 -7.16 -0.42 -11.23
CA VAL A 100 -7.88 0.65 -10.55
C VAL A 100 -8.95 0.06 -9.63
N MET A 101 -9.04 0.61 -8.43
CA MET A 101 -10.14 0.42 -7.49
C MET A 101 -11.08 1.63 -7.61
N ILE A 102 -12.31 1.39 -8.06
CA ILE A 102 -13.34 2.42 -8.24
C ILE A 102 -14.07 2.62 -6.92
N ASP A 103 -13.86 3.76 -6.28
CA ASP A 103 -14.40 4.09 -4.97
C ASP A 103 -15.54 5.11 -5.06
N SER A 104 -16.75 4.70 -4.67
CA SER A 104 -17.89 5.60 -4.51
C SER A 104 -18.98 4.97 -3.67
N SER A 105 -19.71 5.82 -2.94
CA SER A 105 -20.97 5.47 -2.27
C SER A 105 -22.16 5.34 -3.23
N LYS A 106 -22.02 5.76 -4.50
CA LYS A 106 -23.08 5.78 -5.51
C LYS A 106 -22.82 4.71 -6.58
N TRP A 107 -23.75 3.77 -6.72
CA TRP A 107 -23.65 2.72 -7.74
C TRP A 107 -23.49 3.28 -9.17
N THR A 108 -24.14 4.40 -9.52
CA THR A 108 -24.04 5.00 -10.86
C THR A 108 -22.61 5.42 -11.19
N VAL A 109 -21.87 5.97 -10.21
CA VAL A 109 -20.46 6.36 -10.36
C VAL A 109 -19.57 5.13 -10.50
N ILE A 110 -19.81 4.09 -9.68
CA ILE A 110 -19.10 2.80 -9.80
C ILE A 110 -19.27 2.24 -11.21
N GLU A 111 -20.51 2.17 -11.70
CA GLU A 111 -20.82 1.59 -12.99
C GLU A 111 -20.27 2.42 -14.16
N ALA A 112 -20.28 3.75 -14.06
CA ALA A 112 -19.60 4.61 -15.04
C ALA A 112 -18.10 4.37 -15.06
N GLY A 113 -17.47 4.23 -13.88
CA GLY A 113 -16.06 3.90 -13.76
C GLY A 113 -15.72 2.54 -14.37
N LEU A 114 -16.49 1.50 -14.07
CA LEU A 114 -16.31 0.15 -14.63
C LEU A 114 -16.39 0.13 -16.16
N LYS A 115 -17.27 0.93 -16.77
CA LYS A 115 -17.37 1.07 -18.24
C LYS A 115 -16.12 1.69 -18.87
N CYS A 116 -15.30 2.39 -18.09
CA CYS A 116 -14.06 3.02 -18.57
C CYS A 116 -12.84 2.10 -18.46
N LEU A 117 -12.90 1.05 -17.62
CA LEU A 117 -11.74 0.18 -17.38
C LEU A 117 -11.56 -0.83 -18.51
N GLN A 118 -10.35 -0.89 -19.07
CA GLN A 118 -9.97 -1.92 -20.04
C GLN A 118 -9.58 -3.24 -19.36
N GLY A 119 -8.86 -3.16 -18.24
CA GLY A 119 -8.42 -4.30 -17.44
C GLY A 119 -9.37 -4.62 -16.27
N LYS A 120 -9.11 -5.74 -15.60
CA LYS A 120 -9.90 -6.16 -14.43
C LYS A 120 -9.55 -5.30 -13.20
N GLY A 121 -10.46 -4.39 -12.86
CA GLY A 121 -10.39 -3.54 -11.66
C GLY A 121 -11.10 -4.12 -10.44
N ILE A 122 -11.25 -3.26 -9.43
CA ILE A 122 -11.91 -3.57 -8.15
C ILE A 122 -13.05 -2.57 -7.91
N VAL A 123 -14.19 -3.04 -7.44
CA VAL A 123 -15.29 -2.19 -6.95
C VAL A 123 -15.13 -1.95 -5.46
N ASN A 124 -15.05 -0.68 -5.05
CA ASN A 124 -15.06 -0.23 -3.66
C ASN A 124 -16.28 0.68 -3.43
N SER A 125 -17.38 0.18 -2.87
CA SER A 125 -17.62 -1.17 -2.38
C SER A 125 -19.10 -1.49 -2.51
N ILE A 126 -19.48 -2.72 -2.17
CA ILE A 126 -20.89 -3.10 -1.96
C ILE A 126 -21.09 -3.55 -0.51
N SER A 127 -22.33 -3.49 -0.03
CA SER A 127 -22.68 -3.92 1.33
C SER A 127 -24.15 -4.32 1.42
N MET A 128 -24.57 -4.88 2.56
CA MET A 128 -25.97 -5.24 2.82
C MET A 128 -26.75 -4.11 3.50
N LYS A 129 -26.21 -2.87 3.54
CA LYS A 129 -26.87 -1.70 4.13
C LYS A 129 -28.29 -1.45 3.60
N GLU A 130 -28.48 -1.63 2.29
CA GLU A 130 -29.78 -1.47 1.61
C GLU A 130 -30.54 -2.80 1.46
N GLY A 131 -30.11 -3.82 2.20
CA GLY A 131 -30.66 -5.16 2.17
C GLY A 131 -30.05 -6.07 1.11
N GLU A 132 -30.35 -7.36 1.25
CA GLU A 132 -29.81 -8.44 0.42
C GLU A 132 -30.15 -8.32 -1.07
N ALA A 133 -31.34 -7.84 -1.41
CA ALA A 133 -31.79 -7.75 -2.80
C ALA A 133 -30.90 -6.78 -3.60
N GLU A 134 -30.58 -5.63 -3.02
CA GLU A 134 -29.73 -4.62 -3.65
C GLU A 134 -28.27 -5.08 -3.67
N PHE A 135 -27.76 -5.66 -2.58
CA PHE A 135 -26.44 -6.28 -2.54
C PHE A 135 -26.24 -7.31 -3.67
N LEU A 136 -27.19 -8.22 -3.87
CA LEU A 136 -27.13 -9.22 -4.94
C LEU A 136 -27.32 -8.60 -6.34
N ARG A 137 -28.09 -7.52 -6.48
CA ARG A 137 -28.21 -6.79 -7.76
C ARG A 137 -26.86 -6.21 -8.17
N GLN A 138 -26.22 -5.48 -7.25
CA GLN A 138 -24.91 -4.88 -7.46
C GLN A 138 -23.85 -5.97 -7.73
N ALA A 139 -23.78 -7.01 -6.90
CA ALA A 139 -22.83 -8.10 -7.07
C ALA A 139 -22.94 -8.84 -8.43
N ARG A 140 -24.17 -9.06 -8.94
CA ARG A 140 -24.35 -9.62 -10.29
C ARG A 140 -23.79 -8.70 -11.38
N LEU A 141 -23.93 -7.39 -11.22
CA LEU A 141 -23.35 -6.43 -12.15
C LEU A 141 -21.83 -6.41 -12.04
N VAL A 142 -21.25 -6.39 -10.83
CA VAL A 142 -19.79 -6.50 -10.64
C VAL A 142 -19.24 -7.74 -11.34
N ARG A 143 -19.90 -8.90 -11.15
CA ARG A 143 -19.54 -10.16 -11.82
C ARG A 143 -19.66 -10.06 -13.34
N ARG A 144 -20.70 -9.39 -13.85
CA ARG A 144 -20.91 -9.19 -15.29
C ARG A 144 -19.82 -8.32 -15.93
N TYR A 145 -19.34 -7.30 -15.23
CA TYR A 145 -18.18 -6.50 -15.66
C TYR A 145 -16.85 -7.25 -15.45
N GLY A 146 -16.86 -8.36 -14.72
CA GLY A 146 -15.67 -9.18 -14.46
C GLY A 146 -14.72 -8.56 -13.43
N ALA A 147 -15.18 -7.63 -12.59
CA ALA A 147 -14.36 -6.99 -11.57
C ALA A 147 -14.30 -7.79 -10.26
N ALA A 148 -13.25 -7.56 -9.46
CA ALA A 148 -13.22 -7.97 -8.05
C ALA A 148 -14.05 -7.00 -7.20
N VAL A 149 -14.36 -7.38 -5.95
CA VAL A 149 -15.29 -6.61 -5.12
C VAL A 149 -14.83 -6.48 -3.68
N VAL A 150 -14.82 -5.24 -3.17
CA VAL A 150 -14.74 -4.95 -1.75
C VAL A 150 -16.14 -5.09 -1.15
N VAL A 151 -16.25 -5.88 -0.08
CA VAL A 151 -17.47 -6.10 0.69
C VAL A 151 -17.28 -5.49 2.07
N MET A 152 -17.97 -4.38 2.33
CA MET A 152 -17.93 -3.73 3.64
C MET A 152 -18.69 -4.56 4.67
N ALA A 153 -18.18 -4.63 5.89
CA ALA A 153 -18.89 -5.19 7.04
C ALA A 153 -19.99 -4.22 7.53
N PHE A 154 -21.00 -3.99 6.69
CA PHE A 154 -22.16 -3.14 6.93
C PHE A 154 -23.41 -3.87 6.41
N ASP A 155 -24.39 -4.09 7.27
CA ASP A 155 -25.68 -4.66 6.90
C ASP A 155 -26.86 -3.79 7.36
N GLU A 156 -28.08 -4.33 7.32
CA GLU A 156 -29.32 -3.64 7.65
C GLU A 156 -29.35 -3.09 9.09
N ASN A 157 -28.50 -3.63 9.98
CA ASN A 157 -28.42 -3.21 11.39
C ASN A 157 -27.28 -2.21 11.65
N GLY A 158 -26.52 -1.80 10.64
CA GLY A 158 -25.42 -0.85 10.80
C GLY A 158 -24.04 -1.43 10.49
N GLN A 159 -23.02 -0.65 10.85
CA GLN A 159 -21.62 -1.03 10.65
C GLN A 159 -21.15 -1.98 11.76
N ALA A 160 -20.33 -2.96 11.40
CA ALA A 160 -19.74 -3.89 12.36
C ALA A 160 -18.55 -3.26 13.11
N ASP A 161 -18.73 -3.05 14.41
CA ASP A 161 -17.76 -2.50 15.34
C ASP A 161 -16.91 -3.58 16.05
N SER A 162 -17.54 -4.67 16.49
CA SER A 162 -16.89 -5.80 17.18
C SER A 162 -16.39 -6.88 16.23
N ALA A 163 -15.36 -7.63 16.64
CA ALA A 163 -14.80 -8.74 15.85
C ALA A 163 -15.87 -9.77 15.43
N GLN A 164 -16.75 -10.13 16.37
CA GLN A 164 -17.83 -11.07 16.13
C GLN A 164 -18.77 -10.55 15.04
N ARG A 165 -19.20 -9.29 15.13
CA ARG A 165 -20.10 -8.68 14.14
C ARG A 165 -19.45 -8.59 12.76
N LYS A 166 -18.17 -8.22 12.71
CA LYS A 166 -17.39 -8.15 11.47
C LYS A 166 -17.36 -9.51 10.77
N VAL A 167 -17.04 -10.57 11.51
CA VAL A 167 -16.99 -11.94 10.98
C VAL A 167 -18.37 -12.44 10.56
N GLU A 168 -19.43 -12.13 11.32
CA GLU A 168 -20.81 -12.52 11.02
C GLU A 168 -21.27 -11.94 9.68
N ILE A 169 -21.16 -10.62 9.50
CA ILE A 169 -21.59 -9.93 8.29
C ILE A 169 -20.79 -10.43 7.08
N CYS A 170 -19.47 -10.51 7.17
CA CYS A 170 -18.63 -11.02 6.10
C CYS A 170 -18.95 -12.49 5.74
N THR A 171 -19.25 -13.33 6.74
CA THR A 171 -19.67 -14.72 6.51
C THR A 171 -20.99 -14.80 5.77
N ARG A 172 -21.99 -13.98 6.16
CA ARG A 172 -23.28 -13.89 5.46
C ARG A 172 -23.09 -13.43 4.02
N ALA A 173 -22.34 -12.35 3.81
CA ALA A 173 -22.06 -11.82 2.48
C ALA A 173 -21.35 -12.85 1.58
N PHE A 174 -20.35 -13.57 2.12
CA PHE A 174 -19.66 -14.64 1.39
C PHE A 174 -20.62 -15.72 0.88
N ARG A 175 -21.52 -16.21 1.75
CA ARG A 175 -22.51 -17.23 1.36
C ARG A 175 -23.44 -16.70 0.26
N LEU A 176 -23.95 -15.50 0.41
CA LEU A 176 -24.80 -14.87 -0.60
C LEU A 176 -24.08 -14.74 -1.95
N LEU A 177 -22.84 -14.28 -1.95
CA LEU A 177 -22.05 -14.13 -3.18
C LEU A 177 -21.73 -15.48 -3.83
N THR A 178 -21.27 -16.45 -3.06
CA THR A 178 -20.76 -17.72 -3.61
C THR A 178 -21.87 -18.72 -3.90
N GLU A 179 -22.85 -18.86 -3.01
CA GLU A 179 -23.91 -19.88 -3.13
C GLU A 179 -25.07 -19.40 -4.02
N ALA A 180 -25.50 -18.14 -3.89
CA ALA A 180 -26.67 -17.66 -4.63
C ALA A 180 -26.35 -17.19 -6.06
N ILE A 181 -25.16 -16.63 -6.29
CA ILE A 181 -24.78 -16.09 -7.61
C ILE A 181 -23.45 -16.63 -8.15
N GLY A 182 -22.79 -17.58 -7.48
CA GLY A 182 -21.56 -18.20 -7.98
C GLY A 182 -20.41 -17.21 -8.20
N PHE A 183 -20.30 -16.18 -7.36
CA PHE A 183 -19.20 -15.23 -7.41
C PHE A 183 -17.88 -15.95 -7.04
N PRO A 184 -16.77 -15.73 -7.76
CA PRO A 184 -15.49 -16.36 -7.44
C PRO A 184 -15.01 -15.94 -6.04
N PRO A 185 -14.76 -16.86 -5.10
CA PRO A 185 -14.37 -16.51 -3.74
C PRO A 185 -13.03 -15.77 -3.66
N GLU A 186 -12.12 -16.03 -4.61
CA GLU A 186 -10.85 -15.29 -4.71
C GLU A 186 -11.08 -13.79 -4.96
N ASP A 187 -12.07 -13.42 -5.77
CA ASP A 187 -12.35 -12.02 -6.13
C ASP A 187 -13.13 -11.23 -5.05
N ILE A 188 -13.33 -11.83 -3.88
CA ILE A 188 -13.98 -11.19 -2.71
C ILE A 188 -12.89 -10.62 -1.81
N ILE A 189 -12.97 -9.32 -1.55
CA ILE A 189 -12.11 -8.59 -0.62
C ILE A 189 -12.99 -8.12 0.52
N PHE A 190 -12.83 -8.67 1.72
CA PHE A 190 -13.55 -8.17 2.89
C PHE A 190 -12.92 -6.87 3.38
N ASP A 191 -13.74 -5.87 3.71
CA ASP A 191 -13.35 -4.73 4.53
C ASP A 191 -14.08 -4.82 5.88
N PRO A 192 -13.41 -5.32 6.94
CA PRO A 192 -13.96 -5.38 8.29
C PRO A 192 -14.17 -4.01 8.96
N ASN A 193 -14.03 -2.89 8.27
CA ASN A 193 -14.08 -1.50 8.75
C ASN A 193 -12.92 -1.13 9.69
N CYS A 194 -12.02 -0.30 9.18
CA CYS A 194 -11.05 0.43 10.00
C CYS A 194 -11.70 1.68 10.63
N PHE A 195 -11.88 1.67 11.96
CA PHE A 195 -12.39 2.82 12.71
C PHE A 195 -11.30 3.56 13.47
N ALA A 196 -11.58 4.82 13.78
CA ALA A 196 -10.69 5.67 14.57
C ALA A 196 -10.57 5.14 16.01
N ILE A 197 -9.33 5.06 16.50
CA ILE A 197 -9.02 4.74 17.90
C ILE A 197 -8.52 5.98 18.63
N ALA A 198 -8.32 5.89 19.95
CA ALA A 198 -7.88 7.00 20.79
C ALA A 198 -8.74 8.26 20.61
N THR A 199 -10.06 8.05 20.51
CA THR A 199 -11.05 9.13 20.35
C THR A 199 -11.45 9.75 21.70
N GLY A 200 -11.03 9.16 22.82
CA GLY A 200 -11.48 9.50 24.17
C GLY A 200 -12.82 8.88 24.56
N ILE A 201 -13.28 7.87 23.82
CA ILE A 201 -14.52 7.11 24.07
C ILE A 201 -14.09 5.66 24.29
N GLU A 202 -14.36 5.10 25.47
CA GLU A 202 -13.87 3.76 25.88
C GLU A 202 -14.35 2.67 24.92
N GLU A 203 -15.57 2.79 24.39
CA GLU A 203 -16.15 1.87 23.42
C GLU A 203 -15.38 1.78 22.09
N HIS A 204 -14.52 2.76 21.78
CA HIS A 204 -13.73 2.80 20.55
C HIS A 204 -12.32 2.21 20.71
N ASP A 205 -11.87 1.94 21.94
CA ASP A 205 -10.49 1.52 22.20
C ASP A 205 -10.18 0.14 21.58
N ASP A 206 -11.19 -0.73 21.49
CA ASP A 206 -11.06 -2.08 20.93
C ASP A 206 -11.14 -2.12 19.40
N TYR A 207 -11.42 -1.03 18.69
CA TYR A 207 -11.72 -1.08 17.26
C TYR A 207 -10.58 -1.64 16.39
N ALA A 208 -9.32 -1.31 16.70
CA ALA A 208 -8.17 -1.84 15.97
C ALA A 208 -7.96 -3.33 16.27
N VAL A 209 -8.09 -3.75 17.53
CA VAL A 209 -8.03 -5.16 17.95
C VAL A 209 -9.15 -5.96 17.28
N ALA A 210 -10.37 -5.42 17.26
CA ALA A 210 -11.52 -6.05 16.64
C ALA A 210 -11.32 -6.28 15.15
N PHE A 211 -10.66 -5.37 14.44
CA PHE A 211 -10.27 -5.57 13.05
C PHE A 211 -9.25 -6.71 12.92
N ILE A 212 -8.18 -6.70 13.73
CA ILE A 212 -7.09 -7.69 13.68
C ILE A 212 -7.64 -9.10 13.96
N ASP A 213 -8.52 -9.24 14.95
CA ASP A 213 -9.14 -10.51 15.30
C ASP A 213 -10.12 -10.99 14.22
N ALA A 214 -10.89 -10.09 13.62
CA ALA A 214 -11.74 -10.41 12.49
C ALA A 214 -10.91 -10.86 11.27
N ALA A 215 -9.79 -10.18 10.98
CA ALA A 215 -8.88 -10.56 9.90
C ALA A 215 -8.37 -12.00 10.08
N ARG A 216 -7.94 -12.36 11.31
CA ARG A 216 -7.48 -13.71 11.65
C ARG A 216 -8.54 -14.77 11.39
N GLU A 217 -9.76 -14.52 11.84
CA GLU A 217 -10.85 -15.47 11.69
C GLU A 217 -11.34 -15.56 10.23
N LEU A 218 -11.40 -14.45 9.51
CA LEU A 218 -11.78 -14.41 8.10
C LEU A 218 -10.74 -15.13 7.23
N ARG A 219 -9.44 -14.93 7.46
CA ARG A 219 -8.38 -15.64 6.75
C ARG A 219 -8.47 -17.14 6.95
N ARG A 220 -8.78 -17.59 8.17
CA ARG A 220 -8.96 -19.00 8.51
C ARG A 220 -10.18 -19.61 7.82
N ARG A 221 -11.31 -18.88 7.75
CA ARG A 221 -12.56 -19.36 7.15
C ARG A 221 -12.57 -19.30 5.63
N PHE A 222 -11.97 -18.26 5.06
CA PHE A 222 -12.06 -17.89 3.64
C PHE A 222 -10.66 -17.72 3.06
N PRO A 223 -9.86 -18.81 2.95
CA PRO A 223 -8.44 -18.72 2.61
C PRO A 223 -8.17 -18.13 1.21
N PHE A 224 -9.13 -18.20 0.30
CA PHE A 224 -9.03 -17.62 -1.04
C PHE A 224 -9.40 -16.14 -1.10
N SER A 225 -10.24 -15.66 -0.18
CA SER A 225 -10.67 -14.27 -0.15
C SER A 225 -9.60 -13.37 0.45
N HIS A 226 -9.69 -12.08 0.18
CA HIS A 226 -8.75 -11.07 0.64
C HIS A 226 -9.33 -10.27 1.80
N ILE A 227 -8.45 -9.58 2.54
CA ILE A 227 -8.83 -8.70 3.64
C ILE A 227 -8.13 -7.36 3.42
N SER A 228 -8.92 -6.29 3.33
CA SER A 228 -8.48 -4.92 3.14
C SER A 228 -9.06 -3.98 4.19
N GLY A 229 -8.65 -2.72 4.14
CA GLY A 229 -9.18 -1.65 4.97
C GLY A 229 -8.56 -0.30 4.65
N GLY A 230 -9.33 0.76 4.90
CA GLY A 230 -8.86 2.15 4.88
C GLY A 230 -7.99 2.47 6.10
N VAL A 231 -6.68 2.18 6.02
CA VAL A 231 -5.75 2.27 7.17
C VAL A 231 -5.70 3.68 7.76
N SER A 232 -5.79 4.71 6.91
CA SER A 232 -5.77 6.11 7.33
C SER A 232 -6.88 6.49 8.31
N ASN A 233 -8.01 5.76 8.32
CA ASN A 233 -9.15 6.00 9.20
C ASN A 233 -8.83 5.72 10.67
N ILE A 234 -7.93 4.77 10.96
CA ILE A 234 -7.54 4.40 12.34
C ILE A 234 -6.94 5.59 13.08
N SER A 235 -6.18 6.41 12.35
CA SER A 235 -5.43 7.53 12.88
C SER A 235 -6.20 8.86 12.90
N PHE A 236 -7.51 8.87 12.66
CA PHE A 236 -8.29 10.08 12.44
C PHE A 236 -8.20 11.08 13.61
N SER A 237 -8.16 10.58 14.85
CA SER A 237 -8.02 11.37 16.08
C SER A 237 -6.76 12.23 16.12
N PHE A 238 -5.74 11.89 15.31
CA PHE A 238 -4.44 12.58 15.26
C PHE A 238 -4.24 13.39 13.96
N ARG A 239 -5.33 13.80 13.29
CA ARG A 239 -5.26 14.69 12.12
C ARG A 239 -4.40 15.94 12.41
N GLY A 240 -3.46 16.23 11.51
CA GLY A 240 -2.48 17.31 11.67
C GLY A 240 -1.19 16.90 12.40
N ASN A 241 -1.11 15.67 12.92
CA ASN A 241 0.11 15.09 13.49
C ASN A 241 0.56 13.87 12.67
N GLU A 242 1.13 14.13 11.50
CA GLU A 242 1.47 13.06 10.53
C GLU A 242 2.48 12.05 11.07
N ALA A 243 3.39 12.45 11.96
CA ALA A 243 4.36 11.52 12.56
C ALA A 243 3.67 10.45 13.42
N VAL A 244 2.73 10.86 14.30
CA VAL A 244 1.94 9.92 15.10
C VAL A 244 1.02 9.06 14.22
N ARG A 245 0.39 9.65 13.19
CA ARG A 245 -0.47 8.90 12.27
C ARG A 245 0.30 7.81 11.53
N GLN A 246 1.48 8.13 11.01
CA GLN A 246 2.35 7.17 10.31
C GLN A 246 2.83 6.05 11.24
N ALA A 247 3.12 6.35 12.51
CA ALA A 247 3.45 5.34 13.51
C ALA A 247 2.25 4.40 13.75
N ILE A 248 1.04 4.95 13.93
CA ILE A 248 -0.21 4.16 14.08
C ILE A 248 -0.42 3.25 12.87
N HIS A 249 -0.29 3.77 11.65
CA HIS A 249 -0.44 2.96 10.43
C HIS A 249 0.55 1.81 10.37
N THR A 250 1.81 2.08 10.71
CA THR A 250 2.90 1.10 10.66
C THR A 250 2.69 -0.02 11.67
N VAL A 251 2.37 0.33 12.92
CA VAL A 251 2.09 -0.65 13.98
C VAL A 251 0.83 -1.46 13.67
N PHE A 252 -0.25 -0.80 13.24
CA PHE A 252 -1.47 -1.50 12.84
C PHE A 252 -1.22 -2.48 11.71
N LEU A 253 -0.57 -2.05 10.62
CA LEU A 253 -0.26 -2.90 9.48
C LEU A 253 0.61 -4.09 9.87
N TYR A 254 1.64 -3.87 10.71
CA TYR A 254 2.51 -4.94 11.20
C TYR A 254 1.70 -6.09 11.85
N HIS A 255 0.76 -5.76 12.73
CA HIS A 255 -0.08 -6.77 13.39
C HIS A 255 -1.21 -7.31 12.51
N ALA A 256 -1.86 -6.46 11.70
CA ALA A 256 -2.95 -6.86 10.82
C ALA A 256 -2.49 -7.82 9.72
N ILE A 257 -1.29 -7.59 9.15
CA ILE A 257 -0.71 -8.46 8.13
C ILE A 257 -0.39 -9.84 8.71
N GLN A 258 0.18 -9.90 9.92
CA GLN A 258 0.40 -11.17 10.62
C GLN A 258 -0.91 -11.91 10.93
N ALA A 259 -2.00 -11.17 11.12
CA ALA A 259 -3.33 -11.74 11.27
C ALA A 259 -3.99 -12.14 9.93
N GLY A 260 -3.37 -11.87 8.78
CA GLY A 260 -3.84 -12.31 7.47
C GLY A 260 -4.45 -11.23 6.58
N MET A 261 -4.32 -9.95 6.95
CA MET A 261 -4.57 -8.82 6.04
C MET A 261 -3.54 -8.83 4.90
N ASP A 262 -3.99 -8.80 3.66
CA ASP A 262 -3.14 -8.95 2.46
C ASP A 262 -3.25 -7.79 1.47
N MET A 263 -4.15 -6.84 1.74
CA MET A 263 -4.35 -5.63 0.96
C MET A 263 -4.65 -4.46 1.90
N GLY A 264 -4.37 -3.22 1.51
CA GLY A 264 -4.84 -2.06 2.27
C GLY A 264 -4.74 -0.76 1.51
N ILE A 265 -5.69 0.13 1.77
CA ILE A 265 -5.74 1.48 1.22
C ILE A 265 -4.87 2.37 2.11
N VAL A 266 -3.74 2.79 1.56
CA VAL A 266 -2.63 3.41 2.29
C VAL A 266 -1.99 4.55 1.49
N ASN A 267 -1.36 5.48 2.19
CA ASN A 267 -0.38 6.37 1.58
C ASN A 267 0.97 5.65 1.42
N ALA A 268 1.13 4.92 0.32
CA ALA A 268 2.29 4.07 0.04
C ALA A 268 3.65 4.77 0.29
N GLY A 269 3.77 6.05 -0.04
CA GLY A 269 5.02 6.80 0.11
C GLY A 269 5.39 7.20 1.54
N ALA A 270 4.47 7.08 2.50
CA ALA A 270 4.55 7.70 3.82
C ALA A 270 4.68 6.71 5.00
N LEU A 271 4.77 5.40 4.75
CA LEU A 271 4.94 4.41 5.80
C LEU A 271 6.42 4.34 6.26
N PRO A 272 6.75 4.59 7.55
CA PRO A 272 8.07 4.33 8.11
C PRO A 272 8.29 2.83 8.36
N ILE A 273 9.55 2.43 8.58
CA ILE A 273 9.89 1.04 8.90
C ILE A 273 9.55 0.82 10.37
N TYR A 274 8.91 -0.30 10.69
CA TYR A 274 8.45 -0.57 12.06
C TYR A 274 9.57 -0.49 13.10
N ASP A 275 10.75 -1.02 12.80
CA ASP A 275 11.93 -0.96 13.69
C ASP A 275 12.66 0.39 13.69
N SER A 276 12.33 1.30 12.76
CA SER A 276 12.89 2.65 12.72
C SER A 276 12.09 3.67 13.53
N LEU A 277 10.91 3.28 14.04
CA LEU A 277 10.12 4.12 14.92
C LEU A 277 10.89 4.36 16.22
N ASP A 278 10.77 5.59 16.76
CA ASP A 278 11.26 5.88 18.10
C ASP A 278 10.70 4.85 19.10
N PRO A 279 11.53 4.22 19.95
CA PRO A 279 11.07 3.15 20.82
C PRO A 279 9.93 3.55 21.76
N GLU A 280 9.95 4.78 22.30
CA GLU A 280 8.88 5.26 23.17
C GLU A 280 7.60 5.48 22.37
N LEU A 281 7.68 6.16 21.22
CA LEU A 281 6.51 6.35 20.35
C LEU A 281 5.90 5.02 19.91
N ARG A 282 6.73 4.05 19.52
CA ARG A 282 6.28 2.72 19.11
C ARG A 282 5.54 2.02 20.25
N GLU A 283 6.08 2.03 21.46
CA GLU A 283 5.43 1.44 22.64
C GLU A 283 4.06 2.09 22.91
N ARG A 284 3.98 3.44 22.91
CA ARG A 284 2.70 4.12 23.16
C ARG A 284 1.67 3.85 22.07
N VAL A 285 2.11 3.76 20.82
CA VAL A 285 1.22 3.43 19.70
C VAL A 285 0.74 1.98 19.79
N GLU A 286 1.60 1.03 20.14
CA GLU A 286 1.19 -0.36 20.38
C GLU A 286 0.20 -0.48 21.53
N ASP A 287 0.40 0.27 22.62
CA ASP A 287 -0.53 0.30 23.75
C ASP A 287 -1.95 0.67 23.30
N VAL A 288 -2.07 1.63 22.37
CA VAL A 288 -3.35 2.09 21.80
C VAL A 288 -3.88 1.13 20.73
N VAL A 289 -3.06 0.73 19.75
CA VAL A 289 -3.49 -0.12 18.62
C VAL A 289 -3.91 -1.51 19.09
N LEU A 290 -3.23 -2.05 20.10
CA LEU A 290 -3.51 -3.39 20.65
C LEU A 290 -4.35 -3.34 21.93
N ASN A 291 -4.82 -2.15 22.34
CA ASN A 291 -5.52 -1.91 23.59
C ASN A 291 -4.91 -2.65 24.80
N ARG A 292 -3.57 -2.55 24.98
CA ARG A 292 -2.85 -3.31 26.01
C ARG A 292 -3.10 -2.80 27.44
N ARG A 293 -3.62 -1.57 27.55
CA ARG A 293 -3.77 -0.84 28.80
C ARG A 293 -4.83 0.25 28.66
N LYS A 294 -5.52 0.53 29.77
CA LYS A 294 -6.63 1.51 29.82
C LYS A 294 -6.20 2.96 29.59
N ASP A 295 -5.01 3.34 30.05
CA ASP A 295 -4.46 4.69 29.93
C ASP A 295 -3.62 4.87 28.65
N GLY A 296 -3.75 3.98 27.66
CA GLY A 296 -2.99 4.03 26.41
C GLY A 296 -3.20 5.34 25.64
N THR A 297 -4.45 5.76 25.51
CA THR A 297 -4.82 7.00 24.82
C THR A 297 -4.19 8.24 25.48
N GLU A 298 -4.31 8.35 26.80
CA GLU A 298 -3.74 9.46 27.58
C GLU A 298 -2.21 9.53 27.40
N ARG A 299 -1.55 8.38 27.55
CA ARG A 299 -0.10 8.21 27.37
C ARG A 299 0.41 8.56 25.99
N LEU A 300 -0.35 8.26 24.94
CA LEU A 300 0.02 8.65 23.59
C LEU A 300 -0.14 10.17 23.39
N LEU A 301 -1.20 10.76 23.95
CA LEU A 301 -1.43 12.21 23.90
C LEU A 301 -0.33 13.01 24.61
N GLU A 302 0.18 12.53 25.74
CA GLU A 302 1.30 13.14 26.48
C GLU A 302 2.53 13.40 25.60
N ILE A 303 2.85 12.45 24.72
CA ILE A 303 4.02 12.54 23.83
C ILE A 303 3.66 13.07 22.45
N ALA A 304 2.38 13.04 22.04
CA ALA A 304 1.97 13.38 20.68
C ALA A 304 2.38 14.79 20.29
N ASP A 305 2.28 15.76 21.20
CA ASP A 305 2.65 17.15 20.93
C ASP A 305 4.16 17.33 20.64
N ASN A 306 5.03 16.45 21.14
CA ASN A 306 6.46 16.46 20.81
C ASN A 306 6.71 16.13 19.33
N TYR A 307 5.77 15.43 18.69
CA TYR A 307 5.84 15.00 17.29
C TYR A 307 5.06 15.93 16.35
N ARG A 308 4.36 16.92 16.89
CA ARG A 308 3.67 17.94 16.09
C ARG A 308 4.70 18.89 15.52
N ARG A 309 4.79 18.94 14.18
CA ARG A 309 5.64 19.94 13.51
C ARG A 309 5.18 21.34 13.87
N LYS A 310 6.08 22.19 14.38
CA LYS A 310 5.78 23.62 14.50
C LYS A 310 5.76 24.23 13.09
N LYS A 311 4.79 25.10 12.85
CA LYS A 311 4.61 25.77 11.56
C LYS A 311 5.87 26.60 11.23
N GLY A 312 6.64 26.18 10.23
CA GLY A 312 7.89 26.86 9.81
C GLY A 312 9.20 26.15 10.20
N GLU A 313 9.16 25.06 10.97
CA GLU A 313 10.36 24.25 11.19
C GLU A 313 10.72 23.48 9.91
N LYS A 314 11.88 23.83 9.33
CA LYS A 314 12.52 22.97 8.34
C LYS A 314 12.89 21.66 9.04
N LYS A 315 12.59 20.53 8.39
CA LYS A 315 13.11 19.23 8.81
C LYS A 315 14.64 19.35 8.85
N VAL A 316 15.22 19.46 10.04
CA VAL A 316 16.66 19.27 10.20
C VAL A 316 16.85 17.80 9.93
N GLU A 317 17.43 17.46 8.78
CA GLU A 317 17.82 16.09 8.53
C GLU A 317 18.81 15.70 9.61
N ASP A 318 18.48 14.65 10.37
CA ASP A 318 19.44 14.04 11.27
C ASP A 318 20.51 13.38 10.40
N LEU A 319 21.63 14.07 10.24
CA LEU A 319 22.80 13.62 9.50
C LEU A 319 23.80 12.91 10.42
N ALA A 320 23.41 12.46 11.63
CA ALA A 320 24.30 11.70 12.50
C ALA A 320 24.85 10.45 11.80
N TRP A 321 24.03 9.77 10.99
CA TRP A 321 24.44 8.62 10.18
C TRP A 321 25.55 8.95 9.17
N ARG A 322 25.69 10.22 8.74
CA ARG A 322 26.80 10.66 7.85
C ARG A 322 28.17 10.53 8.49
N LYS A 323 28.25 10.42 9.82
CA LYS A 323 29.50 10.22 10.56
C LYS A 323 29.95 8.76 10.61
N LEU A 324 29.11 7.83 10.15
CA LEU A 324 29.43 6.40 10.13
C LEU A 324 30.45 6.08 8.99
N PRO A 325 31.15 4.94 9.06
CA PRO A 325 31.96 4.43 7.95
C PRO A 325 31.14 4.24 6.68
N VAL A 326 31.77 4.40 5.50
CA VAL A 326 31.07 4.40 4.19
C VAL A 326 30.18 3.19 3.96
N ALA A 327 30.62 1.99 4.35
CA ALA A 327 29.82 0.77 4.24
C ALA A 327 28.50 0.86 5.03
N GLN A 328 28.55 1.39 6.25
CA GLN A 328 27.37 1.59 7.09
C GLN A 328 26.48 2.72 6.56
N ARG A 329 27.06 3.76 5.94
CA ARG A 329 26.30 4.82 5.28
C ARG A 329 25.54 4.32 4.06
N LEU A 330 26.17 3.49 3.23
CA LEU A 330 25.53 2.84 2.08
C LEU A 330 24.40 1.91 2.53
N SER A 331 24.63 1.09 3.55
CA SER A 331 23.59 0.24 4.15
C SER A 331 22.43 1.09 4.71
N HIS A 332 22.72 2.16 5.46
CA HIS A 332 21.71 3.10 5.96
C HIS A 332 20.90 3.75 4.84
N ALA A 333 21.56 4.19 3.77
CA ALA A 333 20.92 4.82 2.62
C ALA A 333 20.00 3.83 1.89
N LEU A 334 20.42 2.57 1.73
CA LEU A 334 19.60 1.51 1.14
C LEU A 334 18.37 1.20 2.00
N VAL A 335 18.55 0.94 3.30
CA VAL A 335 17.46 0.60 4.22
C VAL A 335 16.43 1.74 4.29
N ASN A 336 16.87 2.99 4.33
CA ASN A 336 15.98 4.16 4.44
C ASN A 336 15.53 4.72 3.09
N GLY A 337 16.01 4.17 1.96
CA GLY A 337 15.67 4.64 0.61
C GLY A 337 16.16 6.06 0.29
N ILE A 338 17.31 6.47 0.84
CA ILE A 338 17.93 7.79 0.68
C ILE A 338 18.87 7.78 -0.54
N ASP A 339 18.58 8.58 -1.55
CA ASP A 339 19.37 8.64 -2.79
C ASP A 339 20.30 9.86 -2.88
N ALA A 340 20.20 10.82 -1.95
CA ALA A 340 20.90 12.10 -2.02
C ALA A 340 22.44 11.95 -2.03
N TYR A 341 22.99 11.12 -1.15
CA TYR A 341 24.44 10.94 -0.95
C TYR A 341 25.01 9.66 -1.56
N VAL A 342 24.16 8.82 -2.15
CA VAL A 342 24.55 7.45 -2.53
C VAL A 342 25.70 7.46 -3.54
N THR A 343 25.73 8.43 -4.46
CA THR A 343 26.78 8.54 -5.46
C THR A 343 28.14 8.86 -4.83
N GLU A 344 28.17 9.80 -3.89
CA GLU A 344 29.38 10.20 -3.17
C GLU A 344 29.91 9.06 -2.30
N ASP A 345 29.03 8.39 -1.54
CA ASP A 345 29.42 7.25 -0.71
C ASP A 345 29.87 6.05 -1.56
N THR A 346 29.22 5.82 -2.70
CA THR A 346 29.62 4.74 -3.63
C THR A 346 31.01 5.00 -4.18
N GLU A 347 31.35 6.25 -4.50
CA GLU A 347 32.68 6.62 -4.95
C GLU A 347 33.73 6.44 -3.85
N GLU A 348 33.45 6.88 -2.63
CA GLU A 348 34.35 6.68 -1.49
C GLU A 348 34.60 5.19 -1.24
N ALA A 349 33.55 4.36 -1.26
CA ALA A 349 33.69 2.91 -1.12
C ALA A 349 34.52 2.31 -2.27
N ARG A 350 34.27 2.75 -3.52
CA ARG A 350 35.01 2.31 -4.71
C ARG A 350 36.51 2.61 -4.60
N LEU A 351 36.89 3.75 -4.05
CA LEU A 351 38.29 4.13 -3.83
C LEU A 351 38.95 3.31 -2.71
N GLN A 352 38.17 2.77 -1.78
CA GLN A 352 38.64 1.90 -0.70
C GLN A 352 38.65 0.41 -1.08
N SER A 353 37.92 0.03 -2.13
CA SER A 353 37.83 -1.35 -2.64
C SER A 353 38.93 -1.68 -3.65
N THR A 354 39.25 -2.97 -3.78
CA THR A 354 40.21 -3.45 -4.80
C THR A 354 39.60 -3.38 -6.20
N ARG A 355 38.33 -3.79 -6.32
CA ARG A 355 37.56 -3.75 -7.57
C ARG A 355 36.25 -2.99 -7.34
N PRO A 356 35.76 -2.20 -8.31
CA PRO A 356 34.43 -1.60 -8.23
C PRO A 356 33.31 -2.62 -7.97
N LEU A 357 33.47 -3.86 -8.45
CA LEU A 357 32.51 -4.94 -8.19
C LEU A 357 32.41 -5.31 -6.70
N ASP A 358 33.49 -5.16 -5.93
CA ASP A 358 33.50 -5.47 -4.49
C ASP A 358 32.58 -4.53 -3.70
N VAL A 359 32.31 -3.32 -4.21
CA VAL A 359 31.32 -2.40 -3.62
C VAL A 359 29.90 -2.94 -3.77
N ILE A 360 29.62 -3.57 -4.93
CA ILE A 360 28.33 -4.22 -5.18
C ILE A 360 28.21 -5.45 -4.28
N GLU A 361 29.17 -6.37 -4.33
CA GLU A 361 29.15 -7.65 -3.62
C GLU A 361 29.29 -7.50 -2.09
N GLY A 362 29.87 -6.40 -1.60
CA GLY A 362 29.99 -6.09 -0.18
C GLY A 362 28.90 -5.12 0.31
N PRO A 363 29.22 -3.84 0.55
CA PRO A 363 28.36 -2.92 1.32
C PRO A 363 26.96 -2.72 0.71
N LEU A 364 26.83 -2.76 -0.62
CA LEU A 364 25.52 -2.64 -1.27
C LEU A 364 24.67 -3.90 -1.10
N MET A 365 25.24 -5.09 -1.30
CA MET A 365 24.53 -6.36 -1.05
C MET A 365 24.22 -6.56 0.43
N ASP A 366 25.11 -6.18 1.35
CA ASP A 366 24.85 -6.21 2.80
C ASP A 366 23.63 -5.35 3.16
N GLY A 367 23.53 -4.14 2.61
CA GLY A 367 22.35 -3.29 2.78
C GLY A 367 21.07 -3.91 2.20
N MET A 368 21.16 -4.55 1.03
CA MET A 368 20.03 -5.24 0.42
C MET A 368 19.61 -6.50 1.18
N ASN A 369 20.53 -7.20 1.84
CA ASN A 369 20.21 -8.33 2.71
C ASN A 369 19.39 -7.86 3.91
N VAL A 370 19.76 -6.74 4.54
CA VAL A 370 18.97 -6.14 5.64
C VAL A 370 17.57 -5.74 5.16
N VAL A 371 17.45 -5.16 3.96
CA VAL A 371 16.14 -4.86 3.34
C VAL A 371 15.33 -6.14 3.14
N GLY A 372 15.95 -7.23 2.68
CA GLY A 372 15.33 -8.54 2.53
C GLY A 372 14.83 -9.12 3.85
N ASP A 373 15.64 -9.04 4.91
CA ASP A 373 15.29 -9.53 6.24
C ASP A 373 14.11 -8.75 6.85
N LEU A 374 14.13 -7.42 6.75
CA LEU A 374 13.03 -6.56 7.22
C LEU A 374 11.73 -6.80 6.45
N PHE A 375 11.84 -7.02 5.14
CA PHE A 375 10.69 -7.31 4.28
C PHE A 375 10.11 -8.70 4.58
N GLY A 376 10.96 -9.72 4.70
CA GLY A 376 10.55 -11.08 5.06
C GLY A 376 9.94 -11.17 6.47
N ALA A 377 10.37 -10.32 7.39
CA ALA A 377 9.79 -10.19 8.73
C ALA A 377 8.48 -9.37 8.78
N GLY A 378 8.01 -8.83 7.65
CA GLY A 378 6.82 -7.96 7.59
C GLY A 378 7.00 -6.59 8.26
N LYS A 379 8.24 -6.19 8.56
CA LYS A 379 8.60 -4.90 9.18
C LYS A 379 8.85 -3.78 8.17
N MET A 380 9.06 -4.18 6.92
CA MET A 380 9.18 -3.31 5.76
C MET A 380 8.12 -3.71 4.73
N PHE A 381 7.54 -2.72 4.03
CA PHE A 381 6.53 -2.91 3.00
C PHE A 381 7.12 -2.66 1.61
N LEU A 382 6.46 -3.17 0.57
CA LEU A 382 6.93 -3.08 -0.81
C LEU A 382 7.27 -1.63 -1.26
N PRO A 383 6.49 -0.58 -0.92
CA PRO A 383 6.87 0.81 -1.16
C PRO A 383 8.28 1.19 -0.70
N GLN A 384 8.69 0.68 0.45
CA GLN A 384 10.02 0.95 1.01
C GLN A 384 11.09 0.17 0.25
N VAL A 385 10.83 -1.09 -0.09
CA VAL A 385 11.72 -1.91 -0.92
C VAL A 385 11.95 -1.28 -2.30
N VAL A 386 10.91 -0.71 -2.92
CA VAL A 386 11.04 0.01 -4.20
C VAL A 386 11.96 1.23 -4.06
N LYS A 387 11.88 1.98 -2.95
CA LYS A 387 12.81 3.08 -2.67
C LYS A 387 14.25 2.56 -2.51
N SER A 388 14.46 1.48 -1.76
CA SER A 388 15.78 0.84 -1.61
C SER A 388 16.35 0.38 -2.95
N ALA A 389 15.54 -0.25 -3.80
CA ALA A 389 15.94 -0.68 -5.14
C ALA A 389 16.35 0.50 -6.04
N ARG A 390 15.69 1.66 -5.90
CA ARG A 390 16.09 2.88 -6.62
C ARG A 390 17.46 3.39 -6.16
N VAL A 391 17.74 3.38 -4.85
CA VAL A 391 19.06 3.73 -4.30
C VAL A 391 20.13 2.77 -4.83
N MET A 392 19.86 1.46 -4.80
CA MET A 392 20.74 0.42 -5.36
C MET A 392 21.04 0.66 -6.84
N LYS A 393 20.00 0.91 -7.66
CA LYS A 393 20.15 1.20 -9.09
C LYS A 393 21.04 2.41 -9.33
N LYS A 394 20.88 3.48 -8.55
CA LYS A 394 21.70 4.70 -8.67
C LYS A 394 23.16 4.46 -8.30
N ALA A 395 23.42 3.68 -7.24
CA ALA A 395 24.77 3.28 -6.85
C ALA A 395 25.45 2.42 -7.93
N VAL A 396 24.76 1.39 -8.43
CA VAL A 396 25.29 0.52 -9.48
C VAL A 396 25.55 1.30 -10.76
N ALA A 397 24.65 2.20 -11.17
CA ALA A 397 24.84 3.05 -12.34
C ALA A 397 26.10 3.91 -12.25
N TRP A 398 26.46 4.37 -11.04
CA TRP A 398 27.71 5.09 -10.81
C TRP A 398 28.96 4.22 -11.01
N LEU A 399 28.90 2.94 -10.61
CA LEU A 399 30.02 2.00 -10.71
C LEU A 399 30.25 1.47 -12.13
N LEU A 400 29.22 1.45 -12.99
CA LEU A 400 29.28 0.85 -14.33
C LEU A 400 30.49 1.32 -15.18
N PRO A 401 30.80 2.63 -15.31
CA PRO A 401 31.94 3.07 -16.11
C PRO A 401 33.29 2.54 -15.58
N PHE A 402 33.43 2.39 -14.26
CA PHE A 402 34.65 1.90 -13.64
C PHE A 402 34.81 0.38 -13.81
N ILE A 403 33.71 -0.36 -13.74
CA ILE A 403 33.67 -1.80 -14.02
C ILE A 403 34.07 -2.06 -15.47
N GLU A 404 33.55 -1.28 -16.42
CA GLU A 404 33.93 -1.39 -17.84
C GLU A 404 35.40 -1.05 -18.08
N ALA A 405 35.92 0.02 -17.45
CA ALA A 405 37.32 0.40 -17.54
C ALA A 405 38.28 -0.60 -16.89
N GLU A 406 37.86 -1.29 -15.82
CA GLU A 406 38.62 -2.38 -15.23
C GLU A 406 38.66 -3.60 -16.16
N LYS A 407 37.52 -4.03 -16.70
CA LYS A 407 37.43 -5.15 -17.66
C LYS A 407 38.29 -4.91 -18.91
N ALA A 408 38.33 -3.67 -19.40
CA ALA A 408 39.19 -3.29 -20.52
C ALA A 408 40.69 -3.37 -20.18
N ARG A 409 41.08 -3.17 -18.92
CA ARG A 409 42.48 -3.23 -18.44
C ARG A 409 42.93 -4.64 -18.09
N SER A 410 42.05 -5.48 -17.55
CA SER A 410 42.38 -6.86 -17.17
C SER A 410 42.45 -7.83 -18.36
N GLY A 411 42.05 -7.39 -19.56
CA GLY A 411 42.04 -8.24 -20.76
C GLY A 411 40.87 -9.24 -20.80
N ASP A 412 39.95 -9.17 -19.83
CA ASP A 412 38.66 -9.87 -19.89
C ASP A 412 37.74 -9.15 -20.89
N ALA A 413 38.07 -9.29 -22.18
CA ALA A 413 37.13 -8.97 -23.24
C ALA A 413 35.83 -9.76 -23.01
N PRO A 414 34.64 -9.19 -23.28
CA PRO A 414 33.41 -9.94 -23.16
C PRO A 414 33.48 -11.13 -24.11
N LYS A 415 33.60 -12.36 -23.57
CA LYS A 415 33.14 -13.53 -24.29
C LYS A 415 31.66 -13.28 -24.53
N SER A 416 31.28 -12.94 -25.77
CA SER A 416 29.87 -12.83 -26.11
C SER A 416 29.20 -14.14 -25.68
N ASN A 417 28.04 -14.09 -25.01
CA ASN A 417 27.28 -15.28 -24.61
C ASN A 417 26.70 -16.07 -25.82
N GLY A 418 27.23 -15.84 -27.03
CA GLY A 418 26.68 -16.33 -28.28
C GLY A 418 25.39 -15.58 -28.66
N LYS A 419 25.12 -15.50 -29.96
CA LYS A 419 23.79 -15.12 -30.45
C LYS A 419 22.95 -16.39 -30.52
N ILE A 420 21.84 -16.44 -29.77
CA ILE A 420 20.80 -17.46 -29.98
C ILE A 420 19.85 -16.91 -31.03
N VAL A 421 19.78 -17.58 -32.18
CA VAL A 421 18.75 -17.34 -33.19
C VAL A 421 17.59 -18.26 -32.87
N MET A 422 16.52 -17.71 -32.28
CA MET A 422 15.22 -18.38 -32.26
C MET A 422 14.53 -18.11 -33.60
N ALA A 423 14.38 -19.15 -34.41
CA ALA A 423 13.35 -19.16 -35.44
C ALA A 423 12.02 -19.46 -34.73
N THR A 424 11.04 -18.58 -34.91
CA THR A 424 9.65 -18.80 -34.47
C THR A 424 8.82 -19.36 -35.60
#